data_AF-A0A4P9C6B3-F1
#
_entry.id   AF-A0A4P9C6B3-F1
#
_cell.length_a   1.000
_cell.length_b   1.000
_cell.length_c   1.000
_cell.angle_alpha   90.00
_cell.angle_beta   90.00
_cell.angle_gamma   90.00
#
_symmetry.space_group_name_H-M   'P 1'
#
loop_
_entity.id
_entity.type
_entity.pdbx_description
1 polymer ?
#
loop_
_entity_poly.entity_id
_entity_poly.type
_entity_poly.pdbx_seq_one_letter_code
_entity_poly.pdbx_strand_id
1 'polypeptide(L)' 'MQISNDELKERFFFCFSRPLADFLEKRGLSYIIKATDKKADRVYTLFDKTPALESALADWAKAKEEWRAKWFY' A
#
# COMPACT_ATOMS: atom_id res chain seq x y z
N MET A 1 7.39 1.50 -28.48
CA MET A 1 6.28 1.20 -27.55
C MET A 1 6.14 2.39 -26.61
N GLN A 2 5.07 3.18 -26.76
CA GLN A 2 4.75 4.25 -25.82
C GLN A 2 3.89 3.60 -24.72
N ILE A 3 4.42 3.50 -23.50
CA ILE A 3 3.63 3.07 -22.35
C ILE A 3 2.87 4.31 -21.89
N SER A 4 1.54 4.26 -21.99
CA SER A 4 0.67 5.36 -21.61
C SER A 4 0.70 5.55 -20.09
N ASN A 5 0.66 6.81 -19.64
CA ASN A 5 0.77 7.19 -18.23
C ASN A 5 -0.40 6.66 -17.35
N ASP A 6 -1.48 6.19 -17.97
CA ASP A 6 -2.62 5.56 -17.30
C ASP A 6 -2.32 4.13 -16.83
N GLU A 7 -1.59 3.34 -17.63
CA GLU A 7 -1.21 1.96 -17.25
C GLU A 7 -0.30 1.91 -16.02
N LEU A 8 0.47 2.98 -15.78
CA LEU A 8 1.33 3.09 -14.60
C LEU A 8 0.48 3.25 -13.33
N LYS A 9 -0.62 4.01 -13.39
CA LYS A 9 -1.52 4.16 -12.22
C LYS A 9 -2.27 2.89 -11.89
N GLU A 10 -2.54 2.06 -12.89
CA GLU A 10 -3.18 0.76 -12.69
C GLU A 10 -2.21 -0.30 -12.17
N ARG A 11 -0.93 -0.19 -12.54
CA ARG A 11 0.15 -1.09 -12.11
C ARG A 11 0.77 -0.74 -10.76
N PHE A 12 0.62 0.48 -10.27
CA PHE A 12 1.24 0.90 -9.02
C PHE A 12 0.22 1.22 -7.93
N PHE A 13 0.49 0.72 -6.73
CA PHE A 13 -0.31 0.97 -5.55
C PHE A 13 0.32 2.06 -4.68
N PHE A 14 -0.43 3.14 -4.47
CA PHE A 14 -0.02 4.25 -3.62
C PHE A 14 -0.47 4.00 -2.18
N CYS A 15 0.48 3.69 -1.30
CA CYS A 15 0.24 3.52 0.12
C CYS A 15 0.63 4.78 0.90
N PHE A 16 -0.35 5.40 1.55
CA PHE A 16 -0.17 6.57 2.43
C PHE A 16 -0.19 6.20 3.92
N SER A 17 -0.53 4.96 4.26
CA SER A 17 -0.67 4.51 5.65
C SER A 17 0.66 3.97 6.17
N ARG A 18 1.25 4.63 7.18
CA ARG A 18 2.42 4.11 7.92
C ARG A 18 2.25 2.66 8.43
N PRO A 19 1.15 2.27 9.09
CA PRO A 19 1.01 0.90 9.59
C PRO A 19 0.89 -0.13 8.46
N LEU A 20 0.29 0.27 7.33
CA LEU A 20 0.22 -0.59 6.14
C LEU A 20 1.62 -0.78 5.52
N ALA A 21 2.40 0.30 5.42
CA ALA A 21 3.75 0.25 4.88
C ALA A 21 4.68 -0.64 5.73
N ASP A 22 4.59 -0.55 7.06
CA ASP A 22 5.32 -1.42 7.99
C ASP A 22 4.92 -2.89 7.83
N PHE A 23 3.63 -3.18 7.68
CA PHE A 23 3.13 -4.53 7.45
C PHE A 23 3.62 -5.12 6.12
N LEU A 24 3.61 -4.32 5.06
CA LEU A 24 4.11 -4.70 3.74
C LEU A 24 5.62 -4.97 3.79
N GLU A 25 6.40 -4.11 4.45
CA GLU A 25 7.84 -4.29 4.63
C GLU A 25 8.16 -5.58 5.40
N LYS A 26 7.42 -5.87 6.49
CA LYS A 26 7.55 -7.12 7.25
C LYS A 26 7.20 -8.38 6.45
N ARG A 27 6.32 -8.27 5.47
CA ARG A 27 6.00 -9.35 4.52
C ARG A 27 7.08 -9.56 3.45
N GLY A 28 8.13 -8.74 3.45
CA GLY A 28 9.19 -8.75 2.43
C GLY A 28 8.84 -7.99 1.15
N LEU A 29 7.72 -7.25 1.14
CA LEU A 29 7.32 -6.43 0.01
C LEU A 29 8.08 -5.10 0.08
N SER A 30 9.05 -4.93 -0.81
CA SER A 30 9.80 -3.68 -0.94
C SER A 30 8.98 -2.64 -1.70
N TYR A 31 9.00 -1.40 -1.22
CA TYR A 31 8.46 -0.27 -1.95
C TYR A 31 9.35 0.05 -3.14
N ILE A 32 8.74 0.37 -4.28
CA ILE A 32 9.44 0.85 -5.46
C ILE A 32 9.97 2.26 -5.18
N ILE A 33 9.10 3.12 -4.66
CA ILE A 33 9.41 4.54 -4.41
C ILE A 33 8.87 4.92 -3.05
N LYS A 34 9.67 5.60 -2.24
CA LYS A 34 9.21 6.33 -1.07
C LYS A 34 9.37 7.81 -1.36
N ALA A 35 8.26 8.51 -1.52
CA ALA A 35 8.25 9.93 -1.83
C ALA A 35 7.46 10.68 -0.76
N THR A 36 7.79 11.96 -0.62
CA THR A 36 7.02 12.85 0.25
C THR A 36 6.27 13.80 -0.65
N ASP A 37 4.95 13.76 -0.56
CA ASP A 37 4.11 14.71 -1.26
C ASP A 37 4.32 16.09 -0.63
N LYS A 38 4.98 16.99 -1.35
CA LYS A 38 5.28 18.35 -0.87
C LYS A 38 4.03 19.22 -0.71
N LYS A 39 2.90 18.85 -1.34
CA LYS A 39 1.64 19.60 -1.24
C LYS A 39 0.88 19.22 0.02
N ALA A 40 0.89 17.95 0.38
CA ALA A 40 0.17 17.40 1.54
C ALA A 40 1.05 17.19 2.77
N ASP A 41 2.37 17.42 2.66
CA ASP A 41 3.38 17.11 3.67
C ASP A 41 3.25 15.66 4.19
N ARG A 42 2.98 14.73 3.28
CA ARG A 42 2.70 13.33 3.60
C ARG A 42 3.66 12.41 2.87
N VAL A 43 4.26 11.51 3.62
CA VAL A 43 5.08 10.44 3.06
C VAL A 43 4.15 9.38 2.49
N TYR A 44 4.38 9.03 1.23
CA TYR A 44 3.73 7.91 0.57
C TYR A 44 4.77 6.96 -0.01
N THR A 45 4.40 5.70 -0.01
CA THR A 45 5.19 4.60 -0.53
C THR A 45 4.44 3.99 -1.70
N LEU A 46 5.11 3.87 -2.83
CA LEU A 46 4.64 3.29 -4.05
C LEU A 46 5.06 1.82 -4.08
N PHE A 47 4.12 0.93 -4.34
CA PHE A 47 4.37 -0.49 -4.47
C PHE A 47 3.94 -0.98 -5.84
N ASP A 48 4.55 -2.06 -6.31
CA ASP A 48 4.09 -2.75 -7.52
C ASP A 48 2.81 -3.52 -7.21
N LYS A 49 1.79 -3.39 -8.05
CA LYS A 49 0.53 -4.11 -7.93
C LYS A 49 0.71 -5.55 -8.40
N THR A 50 1.46 -6.29 -7.61
CA THR A 50 1.65 -7.72 -7.77
C THR A 50 0.51 -8.48 -7.07
N PRO A 51 0.20 -9.71 -7.51
CA PRO A 51 -0.77 -10.55 -6.80
C PRO A 51 -0.39 -10.80 -5.33
N ALA A 52 0.91 -10.80 -5.01
CA ALA A 52 1.40 -10.88 -3.63
C ALA A 52 1.01 -9.66 -2.78
N LEU A 53 1.10 -8.45 -3.36
CA LEU A 53 0.67 -7.22 -2.71
C LEU A 53 -0.84 -7.23 -2.45
N GLU A 54 -1.63 -7.62 -3.45
CA GLU A 54 -3.08 -7.66 -3.35
C GLU A 54 -3.54 -8.64 -2.26
N SER A 55 -2.87 -9.80 -2.17
CA SER A 55 -3.09 -10.76 -1.10
C SER A 55 -2.75 -10.18 0.29
N ALA A 56 -1.61 -9.47 0.42
CA ALA A 56 -1.23 -8.81 1.67
C ALA A 56 -2.20 -7.68 2.07
N LEU A 57 -2.72 -6.93 1.10
CA LEU A 57 -3.73 -5.88 1.33
C LEU A 57 -5.06 -6.48 1.81
N ALA A 58 -5.49 -7.61 1.23
CA ALA A 58 -6.68 -8.32 1.65
C ALA A 58 -6.53 -8.86 3.09
N ASP A 59 -5.38 -9.45 3.41
CA ASP A 59 -5.05 -9.92 4.76
C ASP A 59 -5.07 -8.79 5.79
N TRP A 60 -4.48 -7.65 5.43
CA TRP A 60 -4.52 -6.44 6.26
C TRP A 60 -5.93 -5.89 6.44
N ALA A 61 -6.75 -5.85 5.40
CA ALA A 61 -8.13 -5.38 5.48
C ALA A 61 -8.94 -6.25 6.45
N LYS A 62 -8.76 -7.57 6.39
CA LYS A 62 -9.40 -8.53 7.28
C LYS A 62 -8.93 -8.35 8.72
N ALA A 63 -7.61 -8.29 8.94
CA ALA A 63 -7.05 -8.02 10.26
C ALA A 63 -7.56 -6.69 10.83
N LYS A 64 -7.64 -5.64 10.02
CA LYS A 64 -8.16 -4.33 10.46
C LYS A 64 -9.62 -4.42 10.89
N GLU A 65 -10.45 -5.18 10.19
CA GLU A 65 -11.85 -5.40 10.56
C GLU A 65 -11.97 -6.18 11.88
N GLU A 66 -11.17 -7.23 12.06
CA GLU A 66 -11.09 -8.00 13.30
C GLU A 66 -10.64 -7.13 14.48
N TRP A 67 -9.61 -6.31 14.30
CA TRP A 67 -9.17 -5.35 15.31
C TRP A 67 -10.27 -4.33 15.63
N ARG A 68 -11.02 -3.86 14.63
CA ARG A 68 -12.12 -2.91 14.85
C ARG A 68 -13.28 -3.55 15.60
N ALA A 69 -13.59 -4.82 15.32
CA ALA A 69 -14.63 -5.59 15.99
C ALA A 69 -14.25 -5.90 17.45
N LYS A 70 -12.96 -6.19 17.70
CA LYS A 70 -12.45 -6.60 19.02
C LYS A 70 -12.34 -5.46 20.04
N TRP A 71 -12.26 -4.21 19.58
CA TRP A 71 -12.15 -3.01 20.44
C TRP A 71 -13.47 -2.28 20.66
N PHE A 72 -14.55 -2.70 20.01
CA PHE A 72 -15.88 -2.10 20.13
C PHE A 72 -16.86 -2.95 20.96
N TYR A 73 -16.40 -4.00 21.65
CA TYR A 73 -17.19 -4.83 22.56
C TYR A 73 -16.66 -4.75 23.99
#